data_AF-R6YIZ9-F1
#
_entry.id   AF-R6YIZ9-F1
#
_cell.length_a   1.000
_cell.length_b   1.000
_cell.length_c   1.000
_cell.angle_alpha   90.00
_cell.angle_beta   90.00
_cell.angle_gamma   90.00
#
_symmetry.space_group_name_H-M   'P 1'
#
loop_
_entity.id
_entity.type
_entity.pdbx_description
1 polymer ?
#
loop_
_entity_poly.entity_id
_entity_poly.type
_entity_poly.pdbx_seq_one_letter_code
_entity_poly.pdbx_strand_id
1 'polypeptide(L)'
;MWCPKCRNEYINGVTTCVDCGCDLVEELSEEIDENEPVAIGSLASEETASKLVGYLNRAGLLSCAVRPQPENEEGEIPAYDIIVAGKELVYIHQLFDGLTEDADEEEPLDLELLLPKFEEKYAEIQDEEANKLLSDLRTEASTVYVNKKDTYSDFKFSGISFIIFAVLGYLFALLNGLGVFTIFNTFSVIVLTIVFTVFMIIGISSIHKANSIKTLVSEEENVLEDVENYIAEHFTDDYFASLPSDESLSDEENFLMITDRLKVELTEAFPLFSRGYIDQLVDERYGEYLDSKESEEPEETSEDENVEE
;
A
#
# COMPACT_ATOMS: atom_id res chain seq x y z
N MET A 1 6.76 -52.88 -22.66
CA MET A 1 7.81 -52.25 -21.85
C MET A 1 8.43 -51.12 -22.65
N TRP A 2 8.45 -49.91 -22.11
CA TRP A 2 8.91 -48.68 -22.73
C TRP A 2 10.06 -48.08 -21.96
N CYS A 3 11.00 -47.45 -22.66
CA CYS A 3 12.04 -46.67 -22.01
C CYS A 3 11.55 -45.23 -21.75
N PRO A 4 11.50 -44.75 -20.49
CA PRO A 4 11.01 -43.40 -20.18
C PRO A 4 11.92 -42.29 -20.71
N LYS A 5 13.22 -42.56 -20.94
CA LYS A 5 14.18 -41.58 -21.48
C LYS A 5 14.30 -41.62 -22.99
N CYS A 6 14.44 -42.82 -23.57
CA CYS A 6 14.72 -43.00 -24.99
C CYS A 6 13.45 -43.19 -25.83
N ARG A 7 12.29 -43.41 -25.20
CA ARG A 7 10.98 -43.64 -25.85
C ARG A 7 10.94 -44.83 -26.81
N ASN A 8 11.91 -45.74 -26.71
CA ASN A 8 11.94 -46.98 -27.49
C ASN A 8 11.00 -48.02 -26.86
N GLU A 9 10.27 -48.73 -27.71
CA GLU A 9 9.45 -49.89 -27.33
C GLU A 9 10.34 -51.14 -27.26
N TYR A 10 10.17 -51.93 -26.20
CA TYR A 10 10.89 -53.17 -25.98
C TYR A 10 9.91 -54.34 -25.85
N ILE A 11 10.35 -55.49 -26.37
CA ILE A 11 9.65 -56.77 -26.21
C ILE A 11 9.57 -57.18 -24.73
N ASN A 12 8.49 -57.86 -24.38
CA ASN A 12 8.24 -58.32 -23.00
C ASN A 12 9.34 -59.30 -22.54
N GLY A 13 9.91 -59.03 -21.36
CA GLY A 13 11.01 -59.81 -20.76
C GLY A 13 12.34 -59.07 -20.67
N VAL A 14 12.47 -57.89 -21.28
CA VAL A 14 13.59 -56.95 -21.07
C VAL A 14 13.18 -55.95 -19.99
N THR A 15 14.01 -55.78 -18.95
CA THR A 15 13.71 -54.90 -17.82
C THR A 15 14.51 -53.60 -17.84
N THR A 16 15.58 -53.52 -18.64
CA THR A 16 16.51 -52.37 -18.66
C THR A 16 16.83 -51.98 -20.09
N CYS A 17 16.79 -50.68 -20.38
CA CYS A 17 17.08 -50.11 -21.70
C CYS A 17 18.57 -50.22 -22.04
N VAL A 18 18.89 -50.66 -23.25
CA VAL A 18 20.26 -50.85 -23.73
C VAL A 18 20.98 -49.52 -24.02
N ASP A 19 20.23 -48.47 -24.34
CA ASP A 19 20.78 -47.17 -24.73
C ASP A 19 21.01 -46.22 -23.54
N CYS A 20 20.02 -46.07 -22.64
CA CYS A 20 20.13 -45.21 -21.44
C CYS A 20 20.55 -45.96 -20.16
N GLY A 21 20.44 -47.29 -20.13
CA GLY A 21 20.65 -48.08 -18.90
C GLY A 21 19.56 -47.92 -17.83
N CYS A 22 18.42 -47.33 -18.17
CA CYS A 22 17.31 -47.07 -17.26
C CYS A 22 16.24 -48.17 -17.30
N ASP A 23 15.56 -48.40 -16.17
CA ASP A 23 14.54 -49.44 -16.08
C ASP A 23 13.32 -49.12 -16.95
N LEU A 24 12.77 -50.16 -17.58
CA LEU A 24 11.67 -50.05 -18.51
C LEU A 24 10.34 -50.07 -17.76
N VAL A 25 9.42 -49.21 -18.16
CA VAL A 25 8.07 -49.07 -17.59
C VAL A 25 7.04 -49.75 -18.49
N GLU A 26 5.89 -50.17 -17.94
CA GLU A 26 4.86 -50.84 -18.75
C GLU A 26 4.19 -49.87 -19.73
N GLU A 27 4.04 -48.60 -19.34
CA GLU A 27 3.40 -47.52 -20.09
C GLU A 27 4.17 -46.21 -19.85
N LEU A 28 4.32 -45.38 -20.90
CA LEU A 28 4.92 -44.05 -20.77
C LEU A 28 3.89 -43.10 -20.13
N SER A 29 4.32 -42.24 -19.20
CA SER A 29 3.46 -41.16 -18.68
C SER A 29 2.94 -40.31 -19.83
N GLU A 30 1.63 -40.06 -19.86
CA GLU A 30 0.99 -39.23 -20.88
C GLU A 30 1.69 -37.86 -20.93
N GLU A 31 2.08 -37.40 -22.12
CA GLU A 31 2.55 -36.03 -22.30
C GLU A 31 1.37 -35.11 -22.00
N ILE A 32 1.42 -34.38 -20.88
CA ILE A 32 0.46 -33.31 -20.59
C ILE A 32 0.60 -32.30 -21.72
N ASP A 33 -0.41 -32.18 -22.59
CA ASP A 33 -0.46 -31.11 -23.58
C ASP A 33 -0.45 -29.78 -22.80
N GLU A 34 0.66 -29.04 -22.89
CA GLU A 34 0.84 -27.77 -22.18
C GLU A 34 -0.27 -26.75 -22.48
N ASN A 35 -1.00 -26.91 -23.58
CA ASN A 35 -2.10 -26.02 -23.96
C ASN A 35 -3.48 -26.52 -23.54
N GLU A 36 -3.62 -27.74 -23.00
CA GLU A 36 -4.89 -28.24 -22.51
C GLU A 36 -5.12 -27.78 -21.05
N PRO A 37 -6.35 -27.33 -20.70
CA PRO A 37 -6.67 -27.00 -19.32
C PRO A 37 -6.65 -28.26 -18.44
N VAL A 38 -5.89 -28.19 -17.35
CA VAL A 38 -5.75 -29.28 -16.38
C VAL A 38 -6.56 -28.95 -15.13
N ALA A 39 -7.27 -29.94 -14.59
CA ALA A 39 -7.98 -29.80 -13.32
C ALA A 39 -6.99 -30.03 -12.15
N ILE A 40 -6.90 -29.06 -11.24
CA ILE A 40 -6.00 -29.12 -10.08
C ILE A 40 -6.66 -29.66 -8.80
N GLY A 41 -7.99 -29.74 -8.80
CA GLY A 41 -8.79 -30.20 -7.67
C GLY A 41 -10.27 -29.89 -7.88
N SER A 42 -11.11 -30.49 -7.05
CA SER A 42 -12.57 -30.30 -7.09
C SER A 42 -13.07 -29.87 -5.71
N LEU A 43 -14.13 -29.07 -5.68
CA LEU A 43 -14.76 -28.57 -4.46
C LEU A 43 -16.27 -28.80 -4.50
N ALA A 44 -16.86 -29.12 -3.34
CA ALA A 44 -18.30 -29.40 -3.25
C ALA A 44 -19.20 -28.17 -3.47
N SER A 45 -18.69 -26.95 -3.19
CA SER A 45 -19.47 -25.70 -3.24
C SER A 45 -18.96 -24.74 -4.31
N GLU A 46 -19.87 -24.21 -5.14
CA GLU A 46 -19.59 -23.20 -6.17
C GLU A 46 -19.02 -21.91 -5.56
N GLU A 47 -19.54 -21.49 -4.41
CA GLU A 47 -19.12 -20.26 -3.72
C GLU A 47 -17.67 -20.39 -3.27
N THR A 48 -17.31 -21.55 -2.71
CA THR A 48 -15.96 -21.84 -2.24
C THR A 48 -14.98 -21.96 -3.41
N ALA A 49 -15.38 -22.61 -4.50
CA ALA A 49 -14.59 -22.68 -5.73
C ALA A 49 -14.32 -21.30 -6.33
N SER A 50 -15.33 -20.43 -6.34
CA SER A 50 -15.22 -19.06 -6.83
C SER A 50 -14.29 -18.20 -5.97
N LYS A 51 -14.35 -18.35 -4.64
CA LYS A 51 -13.43 -17.66 -3.71
C LYS A 51 -11.98 -18.07 -3.94
N LEU A 52 -11.73 -19.37 -4.11
CA LEU A 52 -10.39 -19.86 -4.36
C LEU A 52 -9.83 -19.38 -5.71
N VAL A 53 -10.64 -19.38 -6.77
CA VAL A 53 -10.27 -18.78 -8.06
C VAL A 53 -9.97 -17.29 -7.91
N GLY A 54 -10.74 -16.55 -7.09
CA GLY A 54 -10.45 -15.15 -6.76
C GLY A 54 -9.09 -14.95 -6.10
N TYR A 55 -8.74 -15.80 -5.12
CA TYR A 55 -7.43 -15.80 -4.48
C TYR A 55 -6.30 -16.13 -5.49
N LEU A 56 -6.46 -17.18 -6.30
CA LEU A 56 -5.44 -17.61 -7.26
C LEU A 56 -5.16 -16.53 -8.31
N ASN A 57 -6.21 -15.91 -8.86
CA ASN A 57 -6.08 -14.76 -9.77
C ASN A 57 -5.26 -13.63 -9.14
N ARG A 58 -5.52 -13.33 -7.87
CA ARG A 58 -4.81 -12.27 -7.14
C ARG A 58 -3.37 -12.64 -6.77
N ALA A 59 -3.10 -13.93 -6.58
CA ALA A 59 -1.75 -14.48 -6.43
C ALA A 59 -0.94 -14.54 -7.74
N GLY A 60 -1.55 -14.15 -8.87
CA GLY A 60 -0.91 -14.02 -10.18
C GLY A 60 -1.29 -15.10 -11.21
N LEU A 61 -2.20 -16.01 -10.89
CA LEU A 61 -2.67 -17.07 -11.80
C LEU A 61 -3.91 -16.63 -12.58
N LEU A 62 -3.70 -16.03 -13.74
CA LEU A 62 -4.78 -15.43 -14.52
C LEU A 62 -5.59 -16.45 -15.35
N SER A 63 -5.10 -17.69 -15.50
CA SER A 63 -5.78 -18.71 -16.31
C SER A 63 -6.75 -19.61 -15.52
N CYS A 64 -6.95 -19.33 -14.23
CA CYS A 64 -7.78 -20.16 -13.36
C CYS A 64 -9.29 -19.91 -13.55
N ALA A 65 -10.06 -20.99 -13.63
CA ALA A 65 -11.52 -20.92 -13.77
C ALA A 65 -12.22 -22.09 -13.05
N VAL A 66 -13.51 -21.91 -12.75
CA VAL A 66 -14.37 -22.95 -12.19
C VAL A 66 -15.15 -23.64 -13.32
N ARG A 67 -15.18 -24.98 -13.32
CA ARG A 67 -15.97 -25.80 -14.23
C ARG A 67 -16.86 -26.76 -13.44
N PRO A 68 -18.20 -26.68 -13.57
CA PRO A 68 -19.09 -27.64 -12.91
C PRO A 68 -18.92 -29.05 -13.53
N GLN A 69 -18.92 -30.07 -12.68
CA GLN A 69 -18.96 -31.46 -13.14
C GLN A 69 -20.32 -31.80 -13.79
N PRO A 70 -20.37 -32.80 -14.69
CA PRO A 70 -21.63 -33.24 -15.26
C PRO A 70 -22.62 -33.67 -14.17
N GLU A 71 -23.89 -33.33 -14.37
CA GLU A 71 -24.99 -33.72 -13.49
C GLU A 71 -25.01 -35.25 -13.30
N ASN A 72 -25.20 -35.68 -12.06
CA ASN A 72 -25.40 -37.09 -11.74
C ASN A 72 -26.79 -37.57 -12.22
N GLU A 73 -27.10 -38.86 -12.03
CA GLU A 73 -28.39 -39.45 -12.44
C GLU A 73 -29.61 -38.79 -11.75
N GLU A 74 -29.39 -38.02 -10.68
CA GLU A 74 -30.39 -37.29 -9.89
C GLU A 74 -30.53 -35.81 -10.33
N GLY A 75 -29.74 -35.35 -11.31
CA GLY A 75 -29.77 -33.97 -11.80
C GLY A 75 -29.01 -32.97 -10.93
N GLU A 76 -28.16 -33.46 -10.01
CA GLU A 76 -27.35 -32.63 -9.11
C GLU A 76 -25.89 -32.57 -9.60
N ILE A 77 -25.26 -31.41 -9.44
CA ILE A 77 -23.84 -31.20 -9.74
C ILE A 77 -23.04 -31.67 -8.52
N PRO A 78 -22.22 -32.75 -8.63
CA PRO A 78 -21.56 -33.34 -7.47
C PRO A 78 -20.39 -32.49 -6.96
N ALA A 79 -19.69 -31.78 -7.84
CA ALA A 79 -18.54 -30.95 -7.51
C ALA A 79 -18.23 -29.92 -8.62
N TYR A 80 -17.37 -28.97 -8.27
CA TYR A 80 -16.85 -27.92 -9.14
C TYR A 80 -15.34 -28.09 -9.27
N ASP A 81 -14.87 -28.37 -10.48
CA ASP A 81 -13.44 -28.50 -10.80
C ASP A 81 -12.80 -27.12 -10.93
N ILE A 82 -11.61 -26.93 -10.39
CA ILE A 82 -10.77 -25.78 -10.70
C ILE A 82 -9.81 -26.17 -11.82
N ILE A 83 -9.90 -25.45 -12.93
CA ILE A 83 -9.08 -25.67 -14.12
C ILE A 83 -8.09 -24.53 -14.30
N VAL A 84 -6.91 -24.88 -14.82
CA VAL A 84 -5.80 -23.96 -15.09
C VAL A 84 -5.10 -24.36 -16.38
N ALA A 85 -4.40 -23.43 -17.04
CA ALA A 85 -3.56 -23.80 -18.18
C ALA A 85 -2.41 -24.72 -17.72
N GLY A 86 -2.11 -25.79 -18.47
CA GLY A 86 -1.04 -26.75 -18.12
C GLY A 86 0.31 -26.10 -17.83
N LYS A 87 0.65 -24.99 -18.50
CA LYS A 87 1.89 -24.19 -18.27
C LYS A 87 1.97 -23.59 -16.86
N GLU A 88 0.84 -23.31 -16.23
CA GLU A 88 0.78 -22.68 -14.91
C GLU A 88 0.79 -23.72 -13.76
N LEU A 89 0.74 -25.01 -14.06
CA LEU A 89 0.83 -26.08 -13.05
C LEU A 89 2.09 -25.98 -12.20
N VAL A 90 3.24 -25.64 -12.81
CA VAL A 90 4.51 -25.49 -12.08
C VAL A 90 4.42 -24.36 -11.05
N TYR A 91 3.75 -23.26 -11.38
CA TYR A 91 3.58 -22.12 -10.46
C TYR A 91 2.61 -22.46 -9.33
N ILE A 92 1.60 -23.26 -9.63
CA ILE A 92 0.61 -23.73 -8.67
C ILE A 92 1.26 -24.64 -7.63
N HIS A 93 2.09 -25.59 -8.05
CA HIS A 93 2.88 -26.41 -7.12
C HIS A 93 3.75 -25.53 -6.22
N GLN A 94 4.47 -24.54 -6.76
CA GLN A 94 5.27 -23.62 -5.96
C GLN A 94 4.42 -22.78 -4.97
N LEU A 95 3.22 -22.37 -5.38
CA LEU A 95 2.28 -21.63 -4.54
C LEU A 95 1.77 -22.50 -3.39
N PHE A 96 1.43 -23.76 -3.67
CA PHE A 96 0.92 -24.73 -2.70
C PHE A 96 2.02 -25.24 -1.75
N ASP A 97 3.24 -25.49 -2.24
CA ASP A 97 4.41 -25.85 -1.42
C ASP A 97 4.70 -24.78 -0.36
N GLY A 98 4.49 -23.50 -0.69
CA GLY A 98 4.62 -22.40 0.27
C GLY A 98 3.55 -22.38 1.37
N LEU A 99 2.52 -23.24 1.29
CA LEU A 99 1.37 -23.31 2.22
C LEU A 99 1.34 -24.63 3.03
N THR A 100 2.02 -25.68 2.55
CA THR A 100 2.12 -26.99 3.21
C THR A 100 3.56 -27.24 3.64
N GLU A 101 3.84 -27.17 4.94
CA GLU A 101 5.19 -27.43 5.46
C GLU A 101 5.60 -28.93 5.41
N ASP A 102 4.67 -29.85 5.13
CA ASP A 102 4.93 -31.31 5.09
C ASP A 102 3.97 -32.04 4.13
N ALA A 103 4.13 -31.91 2.81
CA ALA A 103 3.43 -32.77 1.85
C ALA A 103 4.44 -33.69 1.15
N ASP A 104 4.42 -34.98 1.50
CA ASP A 104 5.19 -36.02 0.79
C ASP A 104 4.77 -36.03 -0.71
N GLU A 105 5.76 -36.10 -1.61
CA GLU A 105 5.67 -35.82 -3.06
C GLU A 105 4.74 -36.73 -3.92
N GLU A 106 3.86 -37.56 -3.35
CA GLU A 106 3.07 -38.55 -4.13
C GLU A 106 1.56 -38.64 -3.81
N GLU A 107 0.96 -37.77 -3.00
CA GLU A 107 -0.52 -37.77 -2.78
C GLU A 107 -1.26 -36.66 -3.55
N PRO A 108 -2.47 -36.95 -4.11
CA PRO A 108 -3.27 -35.94 -4.80
C PRO A 108 -3.65 -34.81 -3.84
N LEU A 109 -3.45 -33.58 -4.31
CA LEU A 109 -3.63 -32.37 -3.52
C LEU A 109 -5.07 -32.23 -3.01
N ASP A 110 -5.29 -32.41 -1.71
CA ASP A 110 -6.61 -32.22 -1.10
C ASP A 110 -6.88 -30.73 -0.86
N LEU A 111 -7.59 -30.15 -1.82
CA LEU A 111 -7.93 -28.74 -1.84
C LEU A 111 -8.84 -28.34 -0.68
N GLU A 112 -9.67 -29.25 -0.17
CA GLU A 112 -10.57 -28.97 0.96
C GLU A 112 -9.81 -28.71 2.25
N LEU A 113 -8.66 -29.36 2.45
CA LEU A 113 -7.81 -29.17 3.63
C LEU A 113 -7.08 -27.82 3.62
N LEU A 114 -6.86 -27.24 2.43
CA LEU A 114 -6.14 -25.97 2.26
C LEU A 114 -7.05 -24.74 2.27
N LEU A 115 -8.36 -24.91 2.04
CA LEU A 115 -9.35 -23.84 2.10
C LEU A 115 -9.25 -22.92 3.32
N PRO A 116 -9.18 -23.41 4.58
CA PRO A 116 -9.13 -22.52 5.74
C PRO A 116 -7.88 -21.63 5.73
N LYS A 117 -6.74 -22.14 5.25
CA LYS A 117 -5.50 -21.35 5.09
C LYS A 117 -5.62 -20.31 3.98
N PHE A 118 -6.33 -20.65 2.90
CA PHE A 118 -6.62 -19.69 1.83
C PHE A 118 -7.55 -18.57 2.29
N GLU A 119 -8.60 -18.91 3.04
CA GLU A 119 -9.56 -17.92 3.56
C GLU A 119 -8.91 -16.95 4.55
N GLU A 120 -8.05 -17.45 5.45
CA GLU A 120 -7.27 -16.62 6.38
C GLU A 120 -6.36 -15.64 5.62
N LYS A 121 -5.54 -16.15 4.69
CA LYS A 121 -4.62 -15.32 3.90
C LYS A 121 -5.35 -14.35 2.96
N TYR A 122 -6.50 -14.75 2.43
CA TYR A 122 -7.35 -13.88 1.60
C TYR A 122 -7.97 -12.74 2.42
N ALA A 123 -8.42 -13.02 3.64
CA ALA A 123 -8.93 -12.00 4.55
C ALA A 123 -7.85 -10.97 4.93
N GLU A 124 -6.63 -11.41 5.20
CA GLU A 124 -5.49 -10.51 5.48
C GLU A 124 -5.20 -9.56 4.30
N ILE A 125 -5.17 -10.10 3.06
CA ILE A 125 -4.93 -9.30 1.86
C ILE A 125 -6.07 -8.29 1.63
N GLN A 126 -7.32 -8.69 1.87
CA GLN A 126 -8.48 -7.79 1.75
C GLN A 126 -8.45 -6.69 2.80
N ASP A 127 -8.14 -7.00 4.05
CA ASP A 127 -8.06 -6.01 5.12
C ASP A 127 -6.92 -5.02 4.90
N GLU A 128 -5.74 -5.46 4.44
CA GLU A 128 -4.62 -4.56 4.17
C GLU A 128 -4.91 -3.62 2.97
N GLU A 129 -5.52 -4.12 1.91
CA GLU A 129 -5.92 -3.30 0.76
C GLU A 129 -7.08 -2.34 1.10
N ALA A 130 -8.09 -2.82 1.84
CA ALA A 130 -9.21 -2.00 2.28
C ALA A 130 -8.74 -0.89 3.21
N ASN A 131 -7.82 -1.18 4.14
CA ASN A 131 -7.22 -0.17 5.01
C ASN A 131 -6.37 0.84 4.24
N LYS A 132 -5.64 0.40 3.20
CA LYS A 132 -4.87 1.29 2.33
C LYS A 132 -5.77 2.21 1.50
N LEU A 133 -6.81 1.66 0.88
CA LEU A 133 -7.81 2.44 0.14
C LEU A 133 -8.57 3.40 1.07
N LEU A 134 -8.93 2.97 2.28
CA LEU A 134 -9.52 3.84 3.29
C LEU A 134 -8.56 4.94 3.73
N SER A 135 -7.26 4.65 3.89
CA SER A 135 -6.29 5.68 4.23
C SER A 135 -6.12 6.70 3.11
N ASP A 136 -6.05 6.24 1.85
CA ASP A 136 -5.89 7.11 0.68
C ASP A 136 -7.14 7.98 0.48
N LEU A 137 -8.34 7.39 0.56
CA LEU A 137 -9.62 8.11 0.50
C LEU A 137 -9.81 9.06 1.68
N ARG A 138 -9.36 8.69 2.88
CA ARG A 138 -9.41 9.57 4.05
C ARG A 138 -8.44 10.74 3.91
N THR A 139 -7.29 10.55 3.26
CA THR A 139 -6.36 11.63 2.96
C THR A 139 -6.89 12.54 1.85
N GLU A 140 -7.61 12.02 0.85
CA GLU A 140 -8.29 12.83 -0.16
C GLU A 140 -9.54 13.56 0.38
N ALA A 141 -10.23 12.97 1.37
CA ALA A 141 -11.47 13.50 1.94
C ALA A 141 -11.30 14.27 3.26
N SER A 142 -10.11 14.27 3.88
CA SER A 142 -9.86 15.09 5.07
C SER A 142 -9.54 16.52 4.64
N THR A 143 -10.34 17.46 5.12
CA THR A 143 -10.13 18.91 4.97
C THR A 143 -8.82 19.40 5.61
N VAL A 144 -8.11 18.55 6.36
CA VAL A 144 -6.81 18.85 6.96
C VAL A 144 -5.70 18.41 6.00
N TYR A 145 -5.15 19.38 5.29
CA TYR A 145 -3.96 19.18 4.46
C TYR A 145 -2.76 18.73 5.31
N VAL A 146 -2.09 17.65 4.88
CA VAL A 146 -0.84 17.19 5.50
C VAL A 146 0.29 17.49 4.53
N ASN A 147 1.18 18.40 4.91
CA ASN A 147 2.30 18.82 4.09
C ASN A 147 3.27 17.63 3.85
N LYS A 148 3.57 17.29 2.59
CA LYS A 148 4.49 16.16 2.32
C LYS A 148 5.90 16.48 2.77
N LYS A 149 6.29 17.77 2.85
CA LYS A 149 7.59 18.21 3.38
C LYS A 149 7.75 17.84 4.85
N ASP A 150 6.72 18.08 5.66
CA ASP A 150 6.71 17.73 7.08
C ASP A 150 6.82 16.22 7.24
N THR A 151 6.00 15.48 6.49
CA THR A 151 6.02 14.01 6.45
C THR A 151 7.41 13.46 6.07
N TYR A 152 8.06 14.01 5.04
CA TYR A 152 9.42 13.64 4.65
C TYR A 152 10.43 13.92 5.75
N SER A 153 10.32 15.10 6.38
CA SER A 153 11.20 15.51 7.45
C SER A 153 11.06 14.57 8.65
N ASP A 154 9.85 14.19 9.01
CA ASP A 154 9.54 13.28 10.12
C ASP A 154 10.15 11.89 9.90
N PHE A 155 9.96 11.30 8.72
CA PHE A 155 10.54 9.99 8.39
C PHE A 155 12.08 10.05 8.33
N LYS A 156 12.65 11.15 7.83
CA LYS A 156 14.09 11.34 7.77
C LYS A 156 14.70 11.51 9.17
N PHE A 157 14.13 12.37 10.00
CA PHE A 157 14.60 12.60 11.37
C PHE A 157 14.43 11.36 12.25
N SER A 158 13.29 10.68 12.14
CA SER A 158 13.05 9.41 12.83
C SER A 158 14.07 8.35 12.41
N GLY A 159 14.28 8.18 11.11
CA GLY A 159 15.22 7.20 10.57
C GLY A 159 16.67 7.45 11.00
N ILE A 160 17.13 8.71 10.92
CA ILE A 160 18.47 9.11 11.38
C ILE A 160 18.64 8.86 12.88
N SER A 161 17.62 9.19 13.68
CA SER A 161 17.67 9.01 15.15
C SER A 161 17.83 7.54 15.53
N PHE A 162 17.08 6.64 14.90
CA PHE A 162 17.20 5.20 15.13
C PHE A 162 18.56 4.64 14.71
N ILE A 163 19.09 5.09 13.57
CA ILE A 163 20.43 4.67 13.09
C ILE A 163 21.53 5.14 14.04
N ILE A 164 21.52 6.40 14.47
CA ILE A 164 22.53 6.93 15.39
C ILE A 164 22.52 6.13 16.70
N PHE A 165 21.33 5.89 17.26
CA PHE A 165 21.18 5.12 18.49
C PHE A 165 21.67 3.67 18.33
N ALA A 166 21.34 3.02 17.21
CA ALA A 166 21.82 1.67 16.92
C ALA A 166 23.34 1.62 16.78
N VAL A 167 23.97 2.56 16.07
CA VAL A 167 25.43 2.63 15.89
C VAL A 167 26.16 2.84 17.23
N LEU A 168 25.68 3.77 18.07
CA LEU A 168 26.22 3.97 19.41
C LEU A 168 26.03 2.72 20.27
N GLY A 169 24.88 2.06 20.13
CA GLY A 169 24.58 0.79 20.78
C GLY A 169 25.54 -0.33 20.42
N TYR A 170 25.86 -0.51 19.14
CA TYR A 170 26.86 -1.49 18.69
C TYR A 170 28.25 -1.17 19.20
N LEU A 171 28.64 0.11 19.20
CA LEU A 171 29.93 0.53 19.77
C LEU A 171 30.01 0.14 21.24
N PHE A 172 28.94 0.37 22.01
CA PHE A 172 28.86 0.00 23.42
C PHE A 172 28.93 -1.53 23.62
N ALA A 173 28.17 -2.30 22.82
CA ALA A 173 28.18 -3.76 22.87
C ALA A 173 29.58 -4.32 22.53
N LEU A 174 30.26 -3.75 21.54
CA LEU A 174 31.62 -4.11 21.13
C LEU A 174 32.64 -3.84 22.25
N LEU A 175 32.57 -2.66 22.89
CA LEU A 175 33.44 -2.29 24.01
C LEU A 175 33.26 -3.23 25.22
N ASN A 176 32.02 -3.66 25.48
CA ASN A 176 31.71 -4.64 26.52
C ASN A 176 32.30 -6.02 26.18
N GLY A 177 32.13 -6.47 24.93
CA GLY A 177 32.68 -7.74 24.44
C GLY A 177 34.22 -7.79 24.41
N LEU A 178 34.89 -6.66 24.20
CA LEU A 178 36.35 -6.53 24.28
C LEU A 178 36.89 -6.48 25.72
N GLY A 179 36.01 -6.50 26.73
CA GLY A 179 36.41 -6.49 28.14
C GLY A 179 36.86 -5.13 28.66
N VAL A 180 36.60 -4.03 27.94
CA VAL A 180 36.91 -2.66 28.39
C VAL A 180 36.00 -2.27 29.56
N PHE A 181 34.72 -2.66 29.50
CA PHE A 181 33.74 -2.50 30.57
C PHE A 181 32.97 -3.81 30.77
N THR A 182 33.19 -4.53 31.87
CA THR A 182 32.48 -5.80 32.18
C THR A 182 31.23 -5.57 33.02
N ILE A 183 30.35 -4.66 32.58
CA ILE A 183 29.12 -4.30 33.31
C ILE A 183 28.00 -5.34 33.08
N PHE A 184 28.01 -6.00 31.93
CA PHE A 184 26.96 -6.91 31.48
C PHE A 184 27.51 -8.31 31.21
N ASN A 185 26.68 -9.33 31.39
CA ASN A 185 27.03 -10.72 31.05
C ASN A 185 26.93 -10.92 29.53
N THR A 186 27.66 -11.90 28.99
CA THR A 186 27.66 -12.27 27.57
C THR A 186 26.26 -12.45 27.00
N PHE A 187 25.35 -13.08 27.75
CA PHE A 187 23.96 -13.24 27.36
C PHE A 187 23.23 -11.89 27.16
N SER A 188 23.43 -10.94 28.08
CA SER A 188 22.83 -9.61 28.00
C SER A 188 23.36 -8.81 26.81
N VAL A 189 24.66 -8.94 26.49
CA VAL A 189 25.27 -8.28 25.32
C VAL A 189 24.68 -8.81 24.01
N ILE A 190 24.44 -10.13 23.90
CA ILE A 190 23.79 -10.73 22.73
C ILE A 190 22.39 -10.16 22.53
N VAL A 191 21.57 -10.14 23.59
CA VAL A 191 20.20 -9.58 23.52
C VAL A 191 20.22 -8.10 23.13
N LEU A 192 21.12 -7.31 23.73
CA LEU A 192 21.28 -5.88 23.42
C LEU A 192 21.65 -5.66 21.94
N THR A 193 22.53 -6.51 21.40
CA THR A 193 22.95 -6.48 20.00
C THR A 193 21.78 -6.76 19.06
N ILE A 194 20.91 -7.73 19.40
CA ILE A 194 19.71 -8.04 18.61
C ILE A 194 18.75 -6.84 18.61
N VAL A 195 18.48 -6.21 19.76
CA VAL A 195 17.62 -5.02 19.82
C VAL A 195 18.16 -3.89 18.93
N PHE A 196 19.47 -3.66 18.91
CA PHE A 196 20.07 -2.67 18.01
C PHE A 196 19.96 -3.06 16.52
N THR A 197 20.00 -4.35 16.17
CA THR A 197 19.73 -4.76 14.77
C THR A 197 18.32 -4.39 14.33
N VAL A 198 17.32 -4.55 15.20
CA VAL A 198 15.93 -4.17 14.90
C VAL A 198 15.82 -2.67 14.69
N PHE A 199 16.39 -1.86 15.58
CA PHE A 199 16.39 -0.39 15.41
C PHE A 199 17.12 0.05 14.14
N MET A 200 18.21 -0.63 13.76
CA MET A 200 18.92 -0.35 12.51
C MET A 200 18.05 -0.63 11.29
N ILE A 201 17.32 -1.76 11.26
CA ILE A 201 16.42 -2.13 10.16
C ILE A 201 15.28 -1.11 10.04
N ILE A 202 14.63 -0.76 11.16
CA ILE A 202 13.57 0.26 11.19
C ILE A 202 14.10 1.61 10.71
N GLY A 203 15.29 2.01 11.16
CA GLY A 203 15.92 3.26 10.75
C GLY A 203 16.20 3.33 9.24
N ILE A 204 16.72 2.25 8.65
CA ILE A 204 16.96 2.16 7.20
C ILE A 204 15.64 2.22 6.42
N SER A 205 14.63 1.46 6.87
CA SER A 205 13.29 1.45 6.25
C SER A 205 12.65 2.85 6.27
N SER A 206 12.76 3.57 7.38
CA SER A 206 12.27 4.94 7.53
C SER A 206 12.95 5.91 6.55
N ILE A 207 14.27 5.79 6.35
CA ILE A 207 14.99 6.63 5.37
C ILE A 207 14.61 6.26 3.93
N HIS A 208 14.40 4.97 3.64
CA HIS A 208 13.94 4.55 2.32
C HIS A 208 12.59 5.20 1.99
N LYS A 209 11.64 5.16 2.94
CA LYS A 209 10.33 5.80 2.80
C LYS A 209 10.43 7.33 2.69
N ALA A 210 11.35 7.97 3.41
CA ALA A 210 11.62 9.39 3.23
C ALA A 210 12.12 9.67 1.79
N ASN A 211 13.06 8.88 1.27
CA ASN A 211 13.60 9.09 -0.07
C ASN A 211 12.56 8.91 -1.18
N SER A 212 11.59 8.00 -1.03
CA SER A 212 10.50 7.87 -2.02
C SER A 212 9.57 9.07 -2.02
N ILE A 213 9.39 9.75 -0.89
CA ILE A 213 8.53 10.93 -0.77
C ILE A 213 9.26 12.20 -1.24
N LYS A 214 10.61 12.20 -1.24
CA LYS A 214 11.43 13.37 -1.60
C LYS A 214 11.10 13.98 -2.97
N THR A 215 10.84 13.17 -4.00
CA THR A 215 10.50 13.68 -5.34
C THR A 215 9.13 14.35 -5.35
N LEU A 216 8.17 13.77 -4.62
CA LEU A 216 6.83 14.34 -4.46
C LEU A 216 6.88 15.67 -3.71
N VAL A 217 7.78 15.81 -2.73
CA VAL A 217 7.98 17.08 -1.99
C VAL A 217 8.52 18.17 -2.90
N SER A 218 9.50 17.86 -3.76
CA SER A 218 10.05 18.89 -4.66
C SER A 218 9.04 19.35 -5.70
N GLU A 219 8.18 18.45 -6.19
CA GLU A 219 7.12 18.83 -7.12
C GLU A 219 6.05 19.67 -6.42
N GLU A 220 5.64 19.27 -5.21
CA GLU A 220 4.68 20.02 -4.41
C GLU A 220 5.20 21.39 -3.97
N GLU A 221 6.48 21.52 -3.60
CA GLU A 221 7.10 22.78 -3.17
C GLU A 221 7.18 23.79 -4.32
N ASN A 222 7.49 23.35 -5.53
CA ASN A 222 7.46 24.24 -6.71
C ASN A 222 6.04 24.74 -7.01
N VAL A 223 5.05 23.86 -6.95
CA VAL A 223 3.64 24.26 -7.17
C VAL A 223 3.17 25.20 -6.07
N LEU A 224 3.55 24.94 -4.82
CA LEU A 224 3.24 25.80 -3.68
C LEU A 224 3.85 27.20 -3.85
N GLU A 225 5.11 27.29 -4.28
CA GLU A 225 5.77 28.56 -4.59
C GLU A 225 5.05 29.30 -5.73
N ASP A 226 4.63 28.60 -6.78
CA ASP A 226 3.86 29.19 -7.88
C ASP A 226 2.49 29.75 -7.40
N VAL A 227 1.80 29.03 -6.50
CA VAL A 227 0.53 29.49 -5.91
C VAL A 227 0.74 30.70 -5.02
N GLU A 228 1.75 30.69 -4.15
CA GLU A 228 2.07 31.82 -3.27
C GLU A 228 2.44 33.08 -4.08
N ASN A 229 3.21 32.91 -5.15
CA ASN A 229 3.56 34.00 -6.06
C ASN A 229 2.32 34.55 -6.79
N TYR A 230 1.42 33.68 -7.25
CA TYR A 230 0.18 34.10 -7.89
C TYR A 230 -0.71 34.89 -6.93
N ILE A 231 -0.88 34.41 -5.70
CA ILE A 231 -1.61 35.11 -4.64
C ILE A 231 -0.97 36.49 -4.41
N ALA A 232 0.36 36.57 -4.25
CA ALA A 232 1.04 37.83 -4.00
C ALA A 232 0.93 38.83 -5.18
N GLU A 233 0.85 38.34 -6.42
CA GLU A 233 0.75 39.19 -7.62
C GLU A 233 -0.69 39.59 -7.96
N HIS A 234 -1.68 38.72 -7.72
CA HIS A 234 -3.07 38.95 -8.11
C HIS A 234 -3.96 39.40 -6.94
N PHE A 235 -3.69 38.96 -5.71
CA PHE A 235 -4.47 39.31 -4.53
C PHE A 235 -3.78 40.43 -3.74
N THR A 236 -3.69 41.59 -4.38
CA THR A 236 -3.15 42.81 -3.76
C THR A 236 -4.22 43.54 -2.95
N ASP A 237 -3.81 44.40 -2.02
CA ASP A 237 -4.74 45.22 -1.21
C ASP A 237 -5.69 46.06 -2.09
N ASP A 238 -5.18 46.60 -3.20
CA ASP A 238 -5.98 47.29 -4.23
C ASP A 238 -7.04 46.39 -4.89
N TYR A 239 -6.72 45.10 -5.07
CA TYR A 239 -7.65 44.12 -5.63
C TYR A 239 -8.75 43.82 -4.62
N PHE A 240 -8.40 43.58 -3.36
CA PHE A 240 -9.36 43.35 -2.29
C PHE A 240 -10.29 44.56 -2.08
N ALA A 241 -9.77 45.78 -2.13
CA ALA A 241 -10.56 47.01 -2.05
C ALA A 241 -11.53 47.18 -3.23
N SER A 242 -11.26 46.55 -4.38
CA SER A 242 -12.12 46.60 -5.56
C SER A 242 -13.26 45.58 -5.54
N LEU A 243 -13.23 44.61 -4.61
CA LEU A 243 -14.25 43.58 -4.50
C LEU A 243 -15.55 44.17 -3.95
N PRO A 244 -16.71 43.75 -4.49
CA PRO A 244 -18.00 44.25 -4.04
C PRO A 244 -18.28 43.74 -2.62
N SER A 245 -18.19 44.63 -1.64
CA SER A 245 -18.68 44.41 -0.28
C SER A 245 -20.11 44.93 -0.18
N ASP A 246 -21.03 44.13 0.36
CA ASP A 246 -22.43 44.51 0.52
C ASP A 246 -22.67 45.06 1.92
N GLU A 247 -22.97 46.36 2.04
CA GLU A 247 -23.26 47.03 3.32
C GLU A 247 -24.52 46.48 4.02
N SER A 248 -25.33 45.64 3.35
CA SER A 248 -26.50 44.98 3.95
C SER A 248 -26.20 43.66 4.64
N LEU A 249 -25.02 43.08 4.42
CA LEU A 249 -24.55 41.83 5.02
C LEU A 249 -23.66 42.11 6.24
N SER A 250 -23.59 41.18 7.19
CA SER A 250 -22.61 41.28 8.30
C SER A 250 -21.18 41.17 7.78
N ASP A 251 -20.21 41.65 8.57
CA ASP A 251 -18.79 41.57 8.21
C ASP A 251 -18.35 40.11 8.01
N GLU A 252 -18.88 39.17 8.81
CA GLU A 252 -18.64 37.74 8.65
C GLU A 252 -19.28 37.17 7.38
N GLU A 253 -20.47 37.63 6.98
CA GLU A 253 -21.14 37.21 5.75
C GLU A 253 -20.38 37.71 4.51
N ASN A 254 -19.90 38.97 4.54
CA ASN A 254 -19.04 39.52 3.49
C ASN A 254 -17.70 38.77 3.42
N PHE A 255 -17.11 38.42 4.56
CA PHE A 255 -15.89 37.62 4.63
C PHE A 255 -16.05 36.26 3.93
N LEU A 256 -17.11 35.52 4.25
CA LEU A 256 -17.39 34.22 3.62
C LEU A 256 -17.65 34.36 2.12
N MET A 257 -18.42 35.36 1.69
CA MET A 257 -18.71 35.57 0.27
C MET A 257 -17.46 35.91 -0.55
N ILE A 258 -16.58 36.75 0.00
CA ILE A 258 -15.34 37.18 -0.67
C ILE A 258 -14.32 36.04 -0.70
N THR A 259 -14.10 35.36 0.43
CA THR A 259 -13.20 34.20 0.48
C THR A 259 -13.66 33.07 -0.42
N ASP A 260 -14.96 32.76 -0.50
CA ASP A 260 -15.49 31.76 -1.43
C ASP A 260 -15.21 32.11 -2.89
N ARG A 261 -15.33 33.39 -3.26
CA ARG A 261 -15.01 33.85 -4.61
C ARG A 261 -13.52 33.69 -4.92
N LEU A 262 -12.65 34.09 -3.99
CA LEU A 262 -11.20 33.96 -4.12
C LEU A 262 -10.76 32.49 -4.20
N LYS A 263 -11.40 31.61 -3.41
CA LYS A 263 -11.19 30.14 -3.45
C LYS A 263 -11.52 29.58 -4.83
N VAL A 264 -12.64 29.99 -5.42
CA VAL A 264 -13.03 29.56 -6.78
C VAL A 264 -12.01 30.03 -7.81
N GLU A 265 -11.61 31.30 -7.77
CA GLU A 265 -10.63 31.86 -8.71
C GLU A 265 -9.27 31.14 -8.63
N LEU A 266 -8.78 30.88 -7.41
CA LEU A 266 -7.53 30.16 -7.20
C LEU A 266 -7.63 28.68 -7.62
N THR A 267 -8.80 28.06 -7.44
CA THR A 267 -9.08 26.68 -7.89
C THR A 267 -9.13 26.58 -9.41
N GLU A 268 -9.61 27.62 -10.11
CA GLU A 268 -9.59 27.66 -11.58
C GLU A 268 -8.17 27.82 -12.14
N ALA A 269 -7.33 28.64 -11.48
CA ALA A 269 -5.93 28.84 -11.85
C ALA A 269 -5.08 27.58 -11.59
N PHE A 270 -5.35 26.86 -10.49
CA PHE A 270 -4.60 25.69 -10.06
C PHE A 270 -5.50 24.47 -9.80
N PRO A 271 -6.07 23.83 -10.84
CA PRO A 271 -7.06 22.76 -10.70
C PRO A 271 -6.52 21.47 -10.08
N LEU A 272 -5.20 21.29 -10.07
CA LEU A 272 -4.50 20.13 -9.51
C LEU A 272 -3.99 20.36 -8.08
N PHE A 273 -4.14 21.58 -7.54
CA PHE A 273 -3.67 21.93 -6.20
C PHE A 273 -4.72 21.56 -5.14
N SER A 274 -4.27 21.35 -3.91
CA SER A 274 -5.14 20.85 -2.83
C SER A 274 -6.16 21.93 -2.42
N ARG A 275 -7.46 21.62 -2.59
CA ARG A 275 -8.55 22.54 -2.26
C ARG A 275 -8.54 22.99 -0.80
N GLY A 276 -8.30 22.06 0.13
CA GLY A 276 -8.23 22.42 1.55
C GLY A 276 -7.07 23.36 1.89
N TYR A 277 -6.01 23.39 1.07
CA TYR A 277 -4.90 24.32 1.28
C TYR A 277 -5.13 25.67 0.59
N ILE A 278 -5.81 25.67 -0.58
CA ILE A 278 -6.39 26.89 -1.18
C ILE A 278 -7.27 27.62 -0.15
N ASP A 279 -8.12 26.88 0.55
CA ASP A 279 -9.01 27.45 1.55
C ASP A 279 -8.22 28.17 2.65
N GLN A 280 -7.20 27.50 3.19
CA GLN A 280 -6.33 28.05 4.22
C GLN A 280 -5.58 29.31 3.74
N LEU A 281 -4.96 29.25 2.56
CA LEU A 281 -4.16 30.36 2.02
C LEU A 281 -5.00 31.60 1.73
N VAL A 282 -6.22 31.40 1.20
CA VAL A 282 -7.15 32.51 0.92
C VAL A 282 -7.66 33.14 2.22
N ASP A 283 -8.07 32.32 3.19
CA ASP A 283 -8.57 32.80 4.47
C ASP A 283 -7.48 33.57 5.23
N GLU A 284 -6.24 33.09 5.21
CA GLU A 284 -5.08 33.76 5.82
C GLU A 284 -4.78 35.10 5.15
N ARG A 285 -4.73 35.15 3.81
CA ARG A 285 -4.37 36.38 3.08
C ARG A 285 -5.43 37.44 3.12
N TYR A 286 -6.70 37.06 3.00
CA TYR A 286 -7.79 38.03 3.12
C TYR A 286 -7.96 38.49 4.57
N GLY A 287 -7.71 37.61 5.55
CA GLY A 287 -7.62 37.97 6.96
C GLY A 287 -6.54 39.01 7.24
N GLU A 288 -5.31 38.79 6.74
CA GLU A 288 -4.21 39.77 6.86
C GLU A 288 -4.58 41.15 6.30
N TYR A 289 -5.26 41.18 5.15
CA TYR A 289 -5.73 42.44 4.56
C TYR A 289 -6.74 43.16 5.48
N LEU A 290 -7.71 42.45 6.06
CA LEU A 290 -8.68 43.05 6.98
C LEU A 290 -8.01 43.58 8.26
N ASP A 291 -7.11 42.80 8.86
CA ASP A 291 -6.35 43.21 10.04
C ASP A 291 -5.48 44.46 9.75
N SER A 292 -4.91 44.54 8.54
CA SER A 292 -4.14 45.72 8.11
C SER A 292 -5.02 46.96 7.94
N LYS A 293 -6.27 46.80 7.48
CA LYS A 293 -7.22 47.89 7.31
C LYS A 293 -7.75 48.40 8.65
N GLU A 294 -8.05 47.51 9.60
CA GLU A 294 -8.49 47.90 10.95
C GLU A 294 -7.40 48.66 11.72
N SER A 295 -6.12 48.35 11.48
CA SER A 295 -5.00 49.05 12.13
C SER A 295 -4.67 50.44 11.54
N GLU A 296 -5.27 50.81 10.40
CA GLU A 296 -5.12 52.13 9.76
C GLU A 296 -6.26 53.11 10.07
N GLU A 297 -7.39 52.66 10.63
CA GLU A 297 -8.45 53.55 11.11
C GLU A 297 -8.08 54.13 12.49
N PRO A 298 -7.92 55.46 12.66
CA PRO A 298 -7.70 56.05 13.97
C PRO A 298 -8.99 55.91 14.79
N GLU A 299 -8.86 55.53 16.07
CA GLU A 299 -9.91 55.67 17.09
C GLU A 299 -10.46 57.11 17.09
N GLU A 300 -11.52 57.39 16.31
CA GLU A 300 -12.28 58.63 16.44
C GLU A 300 -13.34 58.49 17.53
N THR A 301 -12.92 58.89 18.73
CA THR A 301 -13.66 59.71 19.71
C THR A 301 -15.00 59.19 20.25
N SER A 302 -14.96 58.72 21.50
CA SER A 302 -16.11 58.77 22.42
C SER A 302 -15.92 59.89 23.46
N GLU A 303 -16.26 61.11 23.07
CA GLU A 303 -16.56 62.28 23.93
C GLU A 303 -17.74 62.96 23.21
N ASP A 304 -18.92 63.29 23.73
CA ASP A 304 -19.45 63.63 25.06
C ASP A 304 -20.95 63.19 25.07
N GLU A 305 -21.65 62.92 26.18
CA GLU A 305 -21.99 63.87 27.23
C GLU A 305 -22.39 63.13 28.51
N ASN A 306 -21.72 63.47 29.61
CA ASN A 306 -22.26 63.29 30.96
C ASN A 306 -22.42 64.68 31.59
N VAL A 307 -23.68 65.09 31.80
CA VAL A 307 -24.20 65.86 32.95
C VAL A 307 -23.53 67.21 33.29
N GLU A 308 -24.28 68.31 33.17
CA GLU A 308 -24.59 69.27 34.26
C GLU A 308 -25.43 70.48 33.76
N GLU A 309 -26.73 70.50 34.09
CA GLU A 309 -27.43 71.55 34.89
C GLU A 309 -28.92 71.24 35.05
#